data_AF-A0A2G3JAE0-F1
#
_entry.id   AF-A0A2G3JAE0-F1
#
_cell.length_a   1.000
_cell.length_b   1.000
_cell.length_c   1.000
_cell.angle_alpha   90.00
_cell.angle_beta   90.00
_cell.angle_gamma   90.00
#
_symmetry.space_group_name_H-M   'P 1'
#
loop_
_entity.id
_entity.type
_entity.pdbx_description
1 polymer ?
#
loop_
_entity_poly.entity_id
_entity_poly.type
_entity_poly.pdbx_seq_one_letter_code
_entity_poly.pdbx_strand_id
1 'polypeptide(L)'
;MLKTTCCVLALLLSAAAYSAPAKKVCKPAHGEVSFEDADGNTELFANLKFSIRRVSDGKILYKGVTDNDAKAKWQGGCEGDKYLVRQDGFLDAE
;
A
#
# COMPACT_ATOMS: atom_id res chain seq x y z
N MET A 1 -46.65 -42.22 -23.15
CA MET A 1 -45.88 -41.44 -22.15
C MET A 1 -44.64 -40.85 -22.82
N LEU A 2 -44.10 -39.81 -22.22
CA LEU A 2 -43.30 -38.70 -22.75
C LEU A 2 -41.94 -39.08 -23.37
N LYS A 3 -41.56 -38.35 -24.44
CA LYS A 3 -40.24 -38.31 -25.11
C LYS A 3 -39.16 -37.76 -24.16
N THR A 4 -37.93 -38.28 -24.22
CA THR A 4 -36.77 -37.45 -23.85
C THR A 4 -35.53 -37.78 -24.67
N THR A 5 -35.34 -36.92 -25.66
CA THR A 5 -34.16 -36.70 -26.48
C THR A 5 -32.93 -36.47 -25.60
N CYS A 6 -31.87 -37.25 -25.82
CA CYS A 6 -30.57 -37.06 -25.19
C CYS A 6 -29.88 -35.87 -25.86
N CYS A 7 -30.10 -34.66 -25.33
CA CYS A 7 -29.42 -33.45 -25.78
C CYS A 7 -27.94 -33.50 -25.37
N VAL A 8 -27.09 -33.59 -26.39
CA VAL A 8 -25.65 -33.36 -26.35
C VAL A 8 -25.42 -31.92 -25.85
N LEU A 9 -25.06 -31.76 -24.58
CA LEU A 9 -24.58 -30.47 -24.06
C LEU A 9 -23.09 -30.35 -24.40
N ALA A 10 -22.79 -29.64 -25.47
CA ALA A 10 -21.45 -29.20 -25.81
C ALA A 10 -20.95 -28.21 -24.74
N LEU A 11 -19.93 -28.61 -23.99
CA LEU A 11 -19.18 -27.70 -23.11
C LEU A 11 -18.39 -26.73 -24.00
N LEU A 12 -18.93 -25.53 -24.20
CA LEU A 12 -18.18 -24.38 -24.71
C LEU A 12 -17.21 -23.93 -23.61
N LEU A 13 -15.94 -24.35 -23.71
CA LEU A 13 -14.85 -23.72 -22.98
C LEU A 13 -14.67 -22.29 -23.51
N SER A 14 -15.25 -21.32 -22.81
CA SER A 14 -14.94 -19.90 -22.99
C SER A 14 -13.51 -19.65 -22.49
N ALA A 15 -12.57 -19.49 -23.43
CA ALA A 15 -11.24 -18.99 -23.14
C ALA A 15 -11.34 -17.53 -22.68
N ALA A 16 -11.47 -17.30 -21.37
CA ALA A 16 -11.24 -15.99 -20.79
C ALA A 16 -9.75 -15.65 -20.96
N ALA A 17 -9.44 -14.81 -21.95
CA ALA A 17 -8.11 -14.24 -22.12
C ALA A 17 -7.78 -13.42 -20.85
N TYR A 18 -6.96 -13.99 -19.98
CA TYR A 18 -6.32 -13.26 -18.89
C TYR A 18 -5.43 -12.18 -19.52
N SER A 19 -5.92 -10.95 -19.64
CA SER A 19 -5.06 -9.82 -19.93
C SER A 19 -4.24 -9.53 -18.66
N ALA A 20 -2.93 -9.73 -18.74
CA ALA A 20 -2.03 -9.29 -17.69
C ALA A 20 -2.18 -7.76 -17.53
N PRO A 21 -2.31 -7.23 -16.30
CA PRO A 21 -2.45 -5.79 -16.11
C PRO A 21 -1.22 -5.08 -16.68
N ALA A 22 -1.44 -4.03 -17.47
CA ALA A 22 -0.37 -3.22 -18.04
C ALA A 22 0.52 -2.69 -16.91
N LYS A 23 1.85 -2.84 -17.05
CA LYS A 23 2.81 -2.31 -16.09
C LYS A 23 2.66 -0.78 -16.02
N LYS A 24 2.14 -0.27 -14.91
CA LYS A 24 2.05 1.18 -14.64
C LYS A 24 3.48 1.75 -14.63
N VAL A 25 3.76 2.71 -15.50
CA VAL A 25 5.07 3.40 -15.50
C VAL A 25 5.12 4.30 -14.27
N CYS A 26 6.10 4.06 -13.41
CA CYS A 26 6.29 4.79 -12.16
C CYS A 26 7.13 6.05 -12.41
N LYS A 27 6.51 7.22 -12.31
CA LYS A 27 7.25 8.48 -12.12
C LYS A 27 7.61 8.61 -10.63
N PRO A 28 8.89 8.76 -10.24
CA PRO A 28 9.27 8.76 -8.83
C PRO A 28 8.61 9.86 -8.01
N ALA A 29 8.21 9.52 -6.79
CA ALA A 29 7.69 10.45 -5.78
C ALA A 29 8.46 10.31 -4.46
N HIS A 30 8.61 11.44 -3.77
CA HIS A 30 9.20 11.55 -2.44
C HIS A 30 8.28 12.40 -1.56
N GLY A 31 8.45 12.31 -0.24
CA GLY A 31 7.64 13.08 0.69
C GLY A 31 8.29 13.20 2.06
N GLU A 32 7.58 13.87 2.95
CA GLU A 32 7.92 14.01 4.36
C GLU A 32 6.70 13.60 5.17
N VAL A 33 6.93 12.91 6.28
CA VAL A 33 5.92 12.70 7.32
C VAL A 33 6.27 13.57 8.52
N SER A 34 5.24 14.09 9.18
CA SER A 34 5.33 14.83 10.43
C SER A 34 4.24 14.29 11.36
N PHE A 35 4.57 14.10 12.63
CA PHE A 35 3.64 13.65 13.66
C PHE A 35 3.55 14.72 14.75
N GLU A 36 2.33 15.14 15.06
CA GLU A 36 2.04 16.12 16.08
C GLU A 36 0.75 15.71 16.80
N ASP A 37 0.61 16.13 18.05
CA ASP A 37 -0.65 15.96 18.77
C ASP A 37 -1.67 17.03 18.37
N ALA A 38 -2.82 17.06 19.03
CA ALA A 38 -3.88 18.01 18.72
C ALA A 38 -3.48 19.48 18.94
N ASP A 39 -2.44 19.74 19.73
CA ASP A 39 -1.93 21.07 20.06
C ASP A 39 -0.68 21.44 19.25
N GLY A 40 -0.22 20.55 18.35
CA GLY A 40 0.98 20.75 17.54
C GLY A 40 2.29 20.38 18.24
N ASN A 41 2.24 19.69 19.39
CA ASN A 41 3.44 19.23 20.08
C ASN A 41 3.99 17.96 19.38
N THR A 42 5.30 17.95 19.18
CA THR A 42 6.05 16.89 18.49
C THR A 42 6.88 16.02 19.44
N GLU A 43 7.07 16.44 20.70
CA GLU A 43 7.99 15.79 21.66
C GLU A 43 7.68 14.30 21.87
N LEU A 44 6.39 13.94 21.89
CA LEU A 44 5.93 12.56 22.08
C LEU A 44 6.26 11.65 20.89
N PHE A 45 6.63 12.21 19.74
CA PHE A 45 6.80 11.48 18.49
C PHE A 45 8.23 11.52 17.97
N ALA A 46 9.20 11.96 18.78
CA ALA A 46 10.61 11.73 18.52
C ALA A 46 10.92 10.23 18.59
N ASN A 47 11.82 9.74 17.72
CA ASN A 47 12.24 8.33 17.67
C ASN A 47 11.09 7.32 17.41
N LEU A 48 10.00 7.78 16.79
CA LEU A 48 8.86 6.95 16.44
C LEU A 48 9.16 6.11 15.20
N LYS A 49 9.04 4.78 15.31
CA LYS A 49 9.12 3.84 14.20
C LYS A 49 7.83 3.94 13.38
N PHE A 50 7.94 4.04 12.07
CA PHE A 50 6.79 4.05 11.16
C PHE A 50 7.09 3.34 9.84
N SER A 51 6.02 2.96 9.13
CA SER A 51 6.09 2.43 7.77
C SER A 51 5.15 3.15 6.81
N ILE A 52 5.55 3.19 5.54
CA ILE A 52 4.72 3.68 4.44
C ILE A 52 4.35 2.51 3.55
N ARG A 53 3.05 2.34 3.36
CA ARG A 53 2.46 1.25 2.57
C ARG A 53 1.71 1.80 1.39
N ARG A 54 1.92 1.23 0.20
CA ARG A 54 1.09 1.54 -0.97
C ARG A 54 -0.28 0.87 -0.79
N VAL A 55 -1.34 1.63 -1.04
CA VAL A 55 -2.71 1.14 -0.85
C VAL A 55 -3.09 0.07 -1.88
N SER A 56 -2.64 0.19 -3.13
CA SER A 56 -3.11 -0.68 -4.22
C SER A 56 -2.68 -2.13 -4.10
N ASP A 57 -1.53 -2.40 -3.47
CA ASP A 57 -0.93 -3.74 -3.37
C ASP A 57 -0.48 -4.08 -1.93
N GLY A 58 -0.66 -3.17 -0.97
CA GLY A 58 -0.25 -3.35 0.43
C GLY A 58 1.26 -3.35 0.65
N LYS A 59 2.08 -3.10 -0.38
CA LYS A 59 3.54 -3.19 -0.29
C LYS A 59 4.10 -2.13 0.66
N ILE A 60 4.94 -2.56 1.61
CA ILE A 60 5.76 -1.64 2.41
C ILE A 60 6.85 -1.08 1.51
N LEU A 61 6.84 0.24 1.31
CA LEU A 61 7.82 0.95 0.50
C LEU A 61 8.95 1.53 1.35
N TYR A 62 8.64 1.91 2.59
CA TYR A 62 9.58 2.56 3.48
C TYR A 62 9.32 2.13 4.93
N LYS A 63 10.40 2.01 5.69
CA LYS A 63 10.41 1.92 7.15
C LYS A 63 11.40 2.96 7.65
N GLY A 64 11.00 3.76 8.62
CA GLY A 64 11.86 4.80 9.17
C GLY A 64 11.57 5.08 10.62
N VAL A 65 12.38 6.00 11.13
CA VAL A 65 12.26 6.55 12.46
C VAL A 65 12.22 8.06 12.31
N THR A 66 11.34 8.73 13.06
CA THR A 66 11.29 10.19 13.11
C THR A 66 12.49 10.78 13.86
N ASP A 67 12.90 11.98 13.44
CA ASP A 67 13.92 12.76 14.13
C ASP A 67 13.37 13.47 15.39
N ASN A 68 14.20 14.33 16.00
CA ASN A 68 13.83 15.10 17.19
C ASN A 68 12.69 16.10 16.95
N ASP A 69 12.40 16.44 15.69
CA ASP A 69 11.30 17.32 15.29
C ASP A 69 10.05 16.51 14.90
N ALA A 70 10.03 15.20 15.21
CA ALA A 70 9.01 14.23 14.81
C ALA A 70 8.80 14.11 13.29
N LYS A 71 9.84 14.35 12.49
CA LYS A 71 9.79 14.32 11.02
C LYS A 71 10.63 13.21 10.43
N ALA A 72 10.26 12.79 9.22
CA ALA A 72 11.10 11.92 8.41
C ALA A 72 10.80 12.07 6.93
N LYS A 73 11.86 12.22 6.14
CA LYS A 73 11.78 12.19 4.67
C LYS A 73 11.78 10.74 4.18
N TRP A 74 11.02 10.48 3.14
CA TRP A 74 10.94 9.15 2.52
C TRP A 74 10.93 9.26 1.00
N GLN A 75 11.38 8.18 0.37
CA GLN A 75 11.49 8.05 -1.09
C GLN A 75 10.97 6.68 -1.52
N GLY A 76 10.85 6.44 -2.83
CA GLY A 76 10.43 5.15 -3.39
C GLY A 76 8.94 5.05 -3.71
N GLY A 77 8.21 6.17 -3.67
CA GLY A 77 6.85 6.26 -4.18
C GLY A 77 6.79 6.42 -5.70
N CYS A 78 5.59 6.24 -6.24
CA CYS A 78 5.19 6.64 -7.59
C CYS A 78 4.11 7.73 -7.53
N GLU A 79 4.15 8.66 -8.48
CA GLU A 79 3.11 9.68 -8.63
C GLU A 79 1.74 9.03 -8.90
N GLY A 80 0.69 9.57 -8.24
CA GLY A 80 -0.69 9.08 -8.37
C GLY A 80 -1.02 7.80 -7.59
N ASP A 81 -0.06 7.19 -6.89
CA ASP A 81 -0.36 6.15 -5.92
C ASP A 81 -0.86 6.76 -4.60
N LYS A 82 -1.67 6.00 -3.87
CA LYS A 82 -2.12 6.35 -2.51
C LYS A 82 -1.28 5.60 -1.50
N TYR A 83 -0.97 6.26 -0.38
CA TYR A 83 -0.14 5.72 0.68
C TYR A 83 -0.84 5.74 2.04
N LEU A 84 -0.48 4.79 2.87
CA LEU A 84 -0.83 4.75 4.29
C LEU A 84 0.44 4.85 5.12
N VAL A 85 0.43 5.77 6.07
CA VAL A 85 1.44 5.84 7.13
C VAL A 85 0.92 5.01 8.31
N ARG A 86 1.78 4.14 8.85
CA ARG A 86 1.48 3.31 10.01
C ARG A 86 2.55 3.52 11.07
N GLN A 87 2.11 3.77 12.30
CA GLN A 87 2.98 3.74 13.46
C GLN A 87 3.30 2.28 13.79
N ASP A 88 4.59 1.99 13.94
CA ASP A 88 5.10 0.63 14.19
C ASP A 88 5.76 0.50 15.58
N GLY A 89 5.67 1.54 16.42
CA GLY A 89 6.21 1.58 17.79
C GLY A 89 7.25 2.68 17.99
N PHE A 90 8.04 2.61 19.05
CA PHE A 90 9.17 3.52 19.32
C PHE A 90 10.50 2.76 19.23
N LEU A 91 11.61 3.48 19.01
CA LEU A 91 12.92 2.93 19.33
C LEU A 91 12.94 2.61 20.83
N ASP A 92 13.27 1.37 21.15
CA ASP A 92 13.41 0.95 22.54
C ASP A 92 14.62 1.69 23.10
N ALA A 93 14.48 2.26 24.30
CA ALA A 93 15.61 2.83 25.03
C ALA A 93 16.50 1.66 25.47
N GLU A 94 17.61 1.43 24.77
CA GLU A 94 18.70 0.56 25.22
C GLU A 94 19.38 1.10 26.48
#